data_AF-A0A0F8VRA8-F1
#
_entry.id   AF-A0A0F8VRA8-F1
#
_cell.length_a   1.000
_cell.length_b   1.000
_cell.length_c   1.000
_cell.angle_alpha   90.00
_cell.angle_beta   90.00
_cell.angle_gamma   90.00
#
_symmetry.space_group_name_H-M   'P 1'
#
loop_
_entity.id
_entity.type
_entity.pdbx_description
1 polymer ?
#
loop_
_entity_poly.entity_id
_entity_poly.type
_entity_poly.pdbx_seq_one_letter_code
_entity_poly.pdbx_strand_id
1 'polypeptide(L)' 'MTNCFSKIKSSGLIPVLFFYLLVISFAYLALPATSLAQSYVYVTKWGSFGAGDGQFNLPGGVAADSTGNVYVADTI' A
#
# COMPACT_ATOMS: atom_id res chain seq x y z
N MET A 1 23.41 48.18 -13.92
CA MET A 1 23.18 46.78 -13.47
C MET A 1 22.26 45.98 -14.41
N THR A 2 22.03 46.42 -15.65
CA THR A 2 21.10 45.80 -16.61
C THR A 2 21.75 44.76 -17.54
N ASN A 3 23.07 44.85 -17.77
CA ASN A 3 23.79 43.98 -18.71
C ASN A 3 24.09 42.57 -18.17
N CYS A 4 24.04 42.36 -16.85
CA CYS A 4 24.22 41.03 -16.25
C CYS A 4 22.92 40.21 -16.34
N PHE A 5 21.77 40.86 -16.13
CA PHE A 5 20.46 40.21 -16.17
C PHE A 5 20.05 39.80 -17.59
N SER A 6 20.42 40.57 -18.63
CA SER A 6 20.17 40.19 -20.02
C SER A 6 20.98 38.96 -20.45
N LYS A 7 22.20 38.79 -19.91
CA LYS A 7 23.08 37.65 -20.18
C LYS A 7 22.54 36.34 -19.59
N ILE A 8 21.88 36.42 -18.43
CA ILE A 8 21.18 35.28 -17.83
C ILE A 8 19.97 34.88 -18.68
N LYS A 9 19.27 35.84 -19.28
CA LYS A 9 18.11 35.60 -20.15
C LYS A 9 18.49 35.09 -21.56
N SER A 10 19.67 35.44 -22.08
CA SER A 10 20.19 34.97 -23.38
C SER A 10 21.07 33.73 -23.29
N SER A 11 21.59 33.39 -22.10
CA SER A 11 22.18 32.08 -21.85
C SER A 11 21.07 31.04 -21.90
N GLY A 12 21.21 30.00 -22.73
CA GLY A 12 20.22 28.93 -22.90
C GLY A 12 19.89 28.12 -21.62
N LEU A 13 20.29 28.58 -20.45
CA LEU A 13 20.05 27.98 -19.14
C LEU A 13 18.58 28.00 -18.74
N ILE A 14 17.85 29.07 -19.04
CA ILE A 14 16.41 29.20 -18.70
C ILE A 14 15.55 28.15 -19.44
N PRO A 15 15.66 27.97 -20.78
CA PRO A 15 14.89 26.94 -21.46
C PRO A 15 15.29 25.51 -21.06
N VAL A 16 16.56 25.27 -20.70
CA VAL A 16 17.03 23.97 -20.19
C VAL A 16 16.40 23.65 -18.84
N LEU A 17 16.36 24.60 -17.91
CA LEU A 17 15.72 24.42 -16.61
C LEU A 17 14.21 24.19 -16.75
N PHE A 18 13.54 24.94 -17.64
CA PHE A 18 12.11 24.76 -17.90
C PHE A 18 11.80 23.39 -18.50
N PHE A 19 12.61 22.93 -19.46
CA PHE A 19 12.49 21.60 -20.05
C PHE A 19 12.72 20.50 -19.01
N TYR A 20 13.72 20.66 -18.14
CA TYR A 20 14.00 19.73 -17.05
C TYR A 20 12.84 19.64 -16.05
N LEU A 21 12.25 20.78 -15.67
CA LEU A 21 11.07 20.82 -14.79
C LEU A 21 9.83 20.19 -15.45
N LEU A 22 9.65 20.39 -16.75
CA LEU A 22 8.55 19.78 -17.52
C LEU A 22 8.72 18.25 -17.58
N VAL A 23 9.93 17.76 -17.86
CA VAL A 23 10.25 16.33 -17.87
C VAL A 23 10.03 15.70 -16.50
N ILE A 24 10.45 16.37 -15.42
CA ILE A 24 10.22 15.89 -14.05
C ILE A 24 8.72 15.81 -13.73
N SER A 25 7.95 16.85 -14.05
CA SER A 25 6.50 16.86 -13.82
C SER A 25 5.78 15.74 -14.58
N PHE A 26 6.13 15.56 -15.86
CA PHE A 26 5.57 14.49 -16.69
C PHE A 26 5.97 13.09 -16.18
N ALA A 27 7.21 12.93 -15.72
CA ALA A 27 7.70 11.69 -15.12
C ALA A 27 6.94 11.34 -13.82
N TYR A 28 6.64 12.33 -12.96
CA TYR A 28 5.84 12.11 -11.76
C TYR A 28 4.38 11.76 -12.07
N LEU A 29 3.80 12.32 -13.14
CA LEU A 29 2.45 11.96 -13.60
C LEU A 29 2.36 10.56 -14.22
N ALA A 30 3.48 10.02 -14.70
CA ALA A 30 3.57 8.68 -15.27
C ALA A 30 3.83 7.57 -14.23
N LEU A 31 4.06 7.92 -12.95
CA LEU A 31 4.16 6.92 -11.91
C LEU A 31 2.74 6.37 -11.64
N PRO A 32 2.48 5.07 -11.89
CA PRO A 32 1.21 4.49 -11.51
C PRO A 32 1.08 4.63 -10.00
N ALA A 33 -0.05 5.19 -9.53
CA ALA A 33 -0.39 5.10 -8.13
C ALA A 33 -0.42 3.61 -7.78
N THR A 34 0.57 3.14 -7.01
CA THR A 34 0.60 1.76 -6.53
C THR A 34 -0.56 1.62 -5.57
N SER A 35 -1.72 1.23 -6.08
CA SER A 35 -2.82 0.83 -5.22
C SER A 35 -2.28 -0.32 -4.39
N LEU A 36 -2.37 -0.20 -3.07
CA LEU A 36 -2.05 -1.29 -2.15
C LEU A 36 -3.18 -2.32 -2.19
N ALA A 37 -3.51 -2.82 -3.39
CA ALA A 37 -4.48 -3.87 -3.58
C ALA A 37 -3.90 -5.16 -2.99
N GLN A 38 -4.16 -5.38 -1.70
CA GLN A 38 -3.84 -6.64 -1.03
C GLN A 38 -4.79 -7.71 -1.58
N SER A 39 -4.24 -8.68 -2.30
CA SER A 39 -4.98 -9.87 -2.73
C SER A 39 -4.97 -10.88 -1.59
N TYR A 40 -6.16 -11.27 -1.12
CA TYR A 40 -6.31 -12.31 -0.12
C TYR A 40 -6.58 -13.64 -0.83
N VAL A 41 -5.81 -14.67 -0.48
CA VAL A 41 -6.01 -16.04 -0.97
C VAL A 41 -6.66 -16.85 0.14
N TYR A 42 -7.76 -17.54 -0.17
CA TYR A 42 -8.34 -18.50 0.75
C TYR A 42 -7.35 -19.64 1.00
N VAL A 43 -6.96 -19.82 2.27
CA VAL A 43 -6.01 -20.86 2.66
C VAL A 43 -6.75 -22.15 3.00
N THR A 44 -7.64 -22.11 4.00
CA THR A 44 -8.32 -23.31 4.52
C THR A 44 -9.47 -22.96 5.47
N LYS A 45 -10.25 -23.98 5.85
CA LYS A 45 -11.25 -23.95 6.92
C LYS A 45 -11.09 -25.20 7.79
N TRP A 46 -11.44 -25.10 9.06
CA TRP A 46 -11.46 -26.23 10.00
C TRP A 46 -12.64 -26.13 10.96
N GLY A 47 -12.95 -27.26 11.58
CA GLY A 47 -14.04 -27.41 12.53
C GLY A 47 -15.40 -27.75 11.92
N SER A 48 -16.32 -28.17 12.80
CA SER A 48 -17.70 -28.52 12.49
C SER A 48 -18.60 -28.23 13.70
N PHE A 49 -19.92 -28.30 13.52
CA PHE A 49 -20.85 -28.19 14.64
C PHE A 49 -20.69 -29.36 15.62
N GLY A 50 -20.72 -29.09 16.93
CA GLY A 50 -20.71 -30.10 17.99
C GLY A 50 -19.88 -29.72 19.23
N ALA A 51 -19.78 -30.64 20.18
CA ALA A 51 -19.12 -30.44 21.48
C ALA A 51 -17.80 -31.22 21.65
N GLY A 52 -17.35 -31.93 20.61
CA GLY A 52 -16.08 -32.65 20.62
C GLY A 52 -14.87 -31.79 20.25
N ASP A 53 -13.68 -32.37 20.35
CA ASP A 53 -12.43 -31.69 19.98
C ASP A 53 -12.47 -31.16 18.54
N GLY A 54 -12.15 -29.88 18.38
CA GLY A 54 -12.20 -29.19 17.09
C GLY A 54 -13.62 -28.87 16.59
N GLN A 55 -14.65 -29.11 17.39
CA GLN A 55 -16.03 -28.74 17.08
C GLN A 55 -16.45 -27.48 17.85
N PHE A 56 -17.45 -26.77 17.33
CA PHE A 56 -17.95 -25.51 17.89
C PHE A 56 -19.48 -25.43 17.82
N ASN A 57 -20.15 -24.92 18.86
CA ASN A 57 -21.62 -24.75 18.89
C ASN A 57 -22.06 -23.31 18.60
N LEU A 58 -21.55 -22.33 19.36
CA LEU A 58 -21.80 -20.89 19.19
C LEU A 58 -20.49 -20.12 19.38
N PRO A 59 -19.54 -20.22 18.45
CA PRO A 59 -18.27 -19.49 18.53
C PRO A 59 -18.51 -17.97 18.43
N GLY A 60 -18.22 -17.25 19.51
CA GLY A 60 -18.48 -15.81 19.64
C GLY A 60 -17.23 -14.92 19.56
N GLY A 61 -16.04 -15.51 19.69
CA GLY A 61 -14.78 -14.78 19.64
C GLY A 61 -13.63 -15.61 19.07
N VAL A 62 -12.68 -14.94 18.42
CA VAL A 62 -11.45 -15.53 17.87
C VAL A 62 -10.25 -14.64 18.13
N ALA A 63 -9.12 -15.24 18.50
CA ALA A 63 -7.84 -14.56 18.66
C ALA A 63 -6.70 -15.45 18.13
N ALA A 64 -5.60 -14.84 17.71
CA ALA A 64 -4.39 -15.56 17.30
C ALA A 64 -3.19 -15.01 18.07
N ASP A 65 -2.23 -15.88 18.38
CA ASP A 65 -0.96 -15.48 18.98
C ASP A 65 0.18 -15.37 17.94
N SER A 66 1.30 -14.81 18.36
CA SER A 66 2.49 -14.63 17.50
C SER A 66 3.18 -15.95 17.13
N THR A 67 2.82 -17.06 17.76
CA THR A 67 3.35 -18.40 17.45
C THR A 67 2.48 -19.17 16.47
N GLY A 68 1.34 -18.59 16.06
CA GLY A 68 0.45 -19.18 15.06
C GLY A 68 -0.67 -20.04 15.62
N ASN A 69 -0.90 -20.06 16.94
CA ASN A 69 -2.07 -20.71 17.50
C ASN A 69 -3.31 -19.83 17.32
N VAL A 70 -4.45 -20.46 17.09
CA VAL A 70 -5.76 -19.80 16.99
C VAL A 70 -6.65 -20.29 18.13
N TYR A 71 -7.18 -19.35 18.89
CA TYR A 71 -8.06 -19.59 20.02
C TYR A 71 -9.47 -19.17 19.64
N VAL A 72 -10.45 -20.03 19.91
CA VAL A 72 -11.86 -19.78 19.64
C VAL A 72 -12.62 -19.87 20.96
N ALA A 73 -13.36 -18.82 21.30
CA ALA A 73 -14.27 -18.80 22.44
C ALA A 73 -15.62 -19.36 22.00
N ASP A 74 -15.85 -20.64 22.28
CA ASP A 74 -17.12 -21.31 22.04
C ASP A 74 -18.03 -21.22 23.28
N THR A 75 -19.23 -20.69 23.08
CA THR A 75 -20.24 -20.63 24.15
C THR A 75 -21.21 -21.79 23.92
N ILE A 76 -21.25 -22.71 24.87
CA ILE A 76 -22.17 -23.85 24.89
C ILE A 76 -23.57 -23.42 25.33
#